data_AF-A0A948B9W3-F1
#
_entry.id   AF-A0A948B9W3-F1
#
_cell.length_a   1.000
_cell.length_b   1.000
_cell.length_c   1.000
_cell.angle_alpha   90.00
_cell.angle_beta   90.00
_cell.angle_gamma   90.00
#
_symmetry.space_group_name_H-M   'P 1'
#
loop_
_entity.id
_entity.type
_entity.pdbx_description
1 polymer ?
#
loop_
_entity_poly.entity_id
_entity_poly.type
_entity_poly.pdbx_seq_one_letter_code
_entity_poly.pdbx_strand_id
1 'polypeptide(L)'
;MAEVKKKKGETFDVLFRRFQRRVQSSGKILQAKKVRFHKKSEKLSKRRAGALRREEMRSKFEYEVKTGKIKPEQKRKPRRF
;
A
#
# COMPACT_ATOMS: atom_id res chain seq x y z
N MET A 1 14.24 11.83 -2.56
CA MET A 1 14.56 12.05 -1.13
C MET A 1 13.26 12.41 -0.41
N ALA A 2 13.01 11.93 0.81
CA ALA A 2 11.80 12.31 1.56
C ALA A 2 12.18 13.48 2.49
N GLU A 3 12.48 14.63 1.92
CA GLU A 3 12.88 15.80 2.70
C GLU A 3 11.63 16.61 3.09
N VAL A 4 11.55 16.99 4.36
CA VAL A 4 10.46 17.82 4.90
C VAL A 4 11.08 18.90 5.78
N LYS A 5 10.92 20.16 5.38
CA LYS A 5 11.37 21.32 6.16
C LYS A 5 10.30 21.75 7.17
N LYS A 6 10.76 22.23 8.33
CA LYS A 6 9.92 22.78 9.40
C LYS A 6 9.24 24.07 8.91
N LYS A 7 7.95 24.20 9.15
CA LYS A 7 7.22 25.45 8.89
C LYS A 7 7.28 26.37 10.13
N LYS A 8 7.22 27.69 9.92
CA LYS A 8 7.15 28.67 11.02
C LYS A 8 5.84 28.46 11.80
N GLY A 9 5.92 28.37 13.13
CA GLY A 9 4.77 28.11 14.00
C GLY A 9 4.34 26.63 14.12
N GLU A 10 5.07 25.69 13.51
CA GLU A 10 4.79 24.26 13.60
C GLU A 10 5.44 23.62 14.83
N THR A 11 4.68 22.83 15.59
CA THR A 11 5.23 21.97 16.66
C THR A 11 6.01 20.80 16.05
N PHE A 12 7.05 20.34 16.75
CA PHE A 12 7.90 19.25 16.27
C PHE A 12 7.10 17.98 15.92
N ASP A 13 6.08 17.68 16.72
CA ASP A 13 5.24 16.50 16.56
C ASP A 13 4.41 16.52 15.25
N VAL A 14 3.94 17.69 14.83
CA VAL A 14 3.25 17.85 13.53
C VAL A 14 4.22 17.66 12.37
N LEU A 15 5.45 18.20 12.49
CA LEU A 15 6.51 18.00 11.52
C LEU A 15 6.87 16.51 11.39
N PHE A 16 7.01 15.80 12.51
CA PHE A 16 7.32 14.38 12.54
C PHE A 16 6.23 13.54 11.88
N ARG A 17 4.95 13.82 12.17
CA ARG A 17 3.82 13.17 11.48
C ARG A 17 3.85 13.37 9.97
N ARG A 18 4.17 14.57 9.50
CA ARG A 18 4.31 14.87 8.06
C ARG A 18 5.47 14.09 7.45
N PHE A 19 6.61 14.08 8.12
CA PHE A 19 7.77 13.30 7.70
C PHE A 19 7.43 11.82 7.59
N GLN A 20 6.81 11.23 8.62
CA GLN A 20 6.39 9.84 8.60
C GLN A 20 5.46 9.55 7.42
N ARG A 21 4.39 10.33 7.21
CA ARG A 21 3.51 10.16 6.03
C ARG A 21 4.27 10.29 4.71
N ARG A 22 5.24 11.19 4.61
CA ARG A 22 6.06 11.38 3.40
C ARG A 22 6.97 10.18 3.15
N VAL A 23 7.57 9.60 4.19
CA VAL A 23 8.38 8.39 4.10
C VAL A 23 7.52 7.19 3.70
N GLN A 24 6.36 7.01 4.33
CA GLN A 24 5.43 5.93 4.01
C GLN A 24 4.93 6.00 2.55
N SER A 25 4.48 7.19 2.11
CA SER A 25 4.03 7.41 0.73
C SER A 25 5.16 7.29 -0.31
N SER A 26 6.42 7.56 0.08
CA SER A 26 7.55 7.45 -0.84
C SER A 26 7.86 6.01 -1.27
N GLY A 27 7.29 4.99 -0.60
CA GLY A 27 7.53 3.58 -0.93
C GLY A 27 8.94 3.08 -0.64
N LYS A 28 9.85 3.93 -0.13
CA LYS A 28 11.24 3.57 0.17
C LYS A 28 11.37 2.43 1.17
N ILE A 29 10.52 2.39 2.19
CA ILE A 29 10.48 1.29 3.17
C ILE A 29 10.12 -0.02 2.47
N LEU A 30 9.15 0.00 1.55
CA LEU A 30 8.74 -1.19 0.79
C LEU A 30 9.86 -1.66 -0.15
N GLN A 31 10.53 -0.73 -0.82
CA GLN A 31 11.66 -1.04 -1.68
C GLN A 31 12.82 -1.64 -0.87
N ALA A 32 13.19 -1.04 0.27
CA ALA A 32 14.22 -1.57 1.16
C ALA A 32 13.89 -2.99 1.63
N LYS A 33 12.64 -3.25 2.03
CA LYS A 33 12.18 -4.60 2.39
C LYS A 33 12.22 -5.57 1.21
N LYS A 34 11.87 -5.11 0.00
CA LYS A 34 11.85 -5.93 -1.22
C LYS A 34 13.25 -6.37 -1.65
N VAL A 35 14.25 -5.51 -1.53
CA VAL A 35 15.63 -5.77 -1.96
C VAL A 35 16.53 -6.30 -0.85
N ARG A 36 16.03 -6.41 0.40
CA ARG A 36 16.79 -6.89 1.57
C ARG A 36 17.45 -8.26 1.33
N PHE A 37 16.80 -9.12 0.55
CA PHE A 37 17.29 -10.45 0.22
C PHE A 37 17.26 -10.68 -1.28
N HIS A 38 18.23 -11.47 -1.78
CA HIS A 38 18.23 -11.87 -3.18
C HIS A 38 17.00 -12.73 -3.49
N LYS A 39 16.27 -12.35 -4.54
CA LYS A 39 15.12 -13.10 -5.05
C LYS A 39 15.32 -13.37 -6.53
N LYS A 40 15.23 -14.65 -6.92
CA LYS A 40 15.24 -15.07 -8.34
C LYS A 40 14.09 -14.40 -9.10
N SER A 41 14.30 -14.13 -10.39
CA SER A 41 13.25 -13.62 -11.28
C SER A 41 12.01 -14.52 -11.25
N GLU A 42 10.83 -13.90 -11.29
CA GLU A 42 9.57 -14.63 -11.27
C GLU A 42 9.33 -15.31 -12.63
N LYS A 43 8.95 -16.59 -12.60
CA LYS A 43 8.49 -17.31 -13.80
C LYS A 43 7.18 -16.72 -14.31
N LEU A 44 6.95 -16.79 -15.63
CA LEU A 44 5.71 -16.32 -16.28
C LEU A 44 4.44 -16.91 -15.67
N SER A 45 4.47 -18.21 -15.32
CA SER A 45 3.34 -18.91 -14.68
C SER A 45 2.97 -18.30 -13.32
N LYS A 46 3.97 -17.98 -12.49
CA LYS A 46 3.76 -17.36 -11.18
C LYS A 46 3.19 -15.95 -11.31
N ARG A 47 3.65 -15.19 -12.29
CA ARG A 47 3.11 -13.86 -12.62
C ARG A 47 1.64 -13.95 -13.04
N ARG A 48 1.30 -14.92 -13.90
CA ARG A 48 -0.07 -15.17 -14.37
C ARG A 48 -1.00 -15.59 -13.22
N ALA A 49 -0.58 -16.54 -12.38
CA ALA A 49 -1.36 -16.96 -11.22
C ALA A 49 -1.65 -15.80 -10.25
N GLY A 50 -0.67 -14.92 -10.03
CA GLY A 50 -0.86 -13.72 -9.22
C GLY A 50 -1.84 -12.70 -9.84
N ALA A 51 -1.92 -12.63 -11.17
CA ALA A 51 -2.88 -11.76 -11.87
C ALA A 51 -4.31 -12.31 -11.75
N LEU A 52 -4.50 -13.60 -12.03
CA LEU A 52 -5.79 -14.29 -11.91
C LEU A 52 -6.37 -14.16 -10.50
N ARG A 53 -5.54 -14.38 -9.47
CA ARG A 53 -5.98 -14.21 -8.07
C ARG A 53 -6.46 -12.79 -7.76
N ARG A 54 -5.84 -11.75 -8.35
CA ARG A 54 -6.29 -10.36 -8.13
C ARG A 54 -7.65 -10.11 -8.79
N GLU A 55 -7.86 -10.67 -9.96
CA GLU A 55 -9.12 -10.60 -10.69
C GLU A 55 -10.23 -11.33 -9.94
N GLU A 56 -10.01 -12.58 -9.53
CA GLU A 56 -10.94 -13.37 -8.72
C GLU A 56 -11.38 -12.63 -7.44
N MET A 57 -10.41 -12.06 -6.70
CA MET A 57 -10.71 -11.30 -5.49
C MET A 57 -11.50 -10.02 -5.76
N ARG A 58 -11.25 -9.37 -6.91
CA ARG A 58 -12.00 -8.18 -7.32
C ARG A 58 -13.45 -8.55 -7.68
N SER A 59 -13.64 -9.60 -8.48
CA SER A 59 -14.97 -10.09 -8.86
C SER A 59 -15.77 -10.53 -7.64
N LYS A 60 -15.14 -11.24 -6.70
CA LYS A 60 -15.78 -11.64 -5.43
C LYS A 60 -16.23 -10.43 -4.63
N PHE A 61 -15.37 -9.42 -4.48
CA PHE A 61 -15.72 -8.19 -3.77
C PHE A 61 -16.88 -7.45 -4.45
N GLU A 62 -16.85 -7.31 -5.78
CA GLU A 62 -17.92 -6.65 -6.55
C GLU A 62 -19.25 -7.39 -6.40
N TYR A 63 -19.24 -8.72 -6.40
CA TYR A 63 -20.42 -9.55 -6.15
C TYR A 63 -20.97 -9.35 -4.72
N GLU A 64 -20.11 -9.37 -3.70
CA GLU A 64 -20.51 -9.18 -2.29
C GLU A 64 -21.08 -7.78 -2.02
N VAL A 65 -20.56 -6.76 -2.71
CA VAL A 65 -21.13 -5.41 -2.69
C VAL A 65 -22.50 -5.39 -3.36
N LYS A 66 -22.64 -6.03 -4.54
CA LYS A 66 -23.92 -6.08 -5.27
C LYS A 66 -25.01 -6.84 -4.51
N THR A 67 -24.65 -7.90 -3.77
CA THR A 67 -25.57 -8.66 -2.91
C THR A 67 -25.82 -8.00 -1.55
N GLY A 68 -25.24 -6.84 -1.27
CA GLY A 68 -25.46 -6.09 -0.03
C GLY A 68 -24.81 -6.71 1.20
N LYS A 69 -24.01 -7.78 1.05
CA LYS A 69 -23.26 -8.43 2.14
C LYS A 69 -22.17 -7.52 2.70
N ILE A 70 -21.66 -6.59 1.88
CA ILE A 70 -20.63 -5.63 2.26
C ILE A 70 -21.07 -4.23 1.84
N LYS A 71 -21.03 -3.26 2.76
CA LYS A 71 -21.23 -1.84 2.42
C LYS A 71 -20.02 -1.34 1.62
N PRO A 72 -20.21 -0.53 0.56
CA PRO A 72 -19.10 -0.05 -0.29
C PRO A 72 -18.05 0.76 0.50
N GLU A 73 -18.44 1.35 1.61
CA GLU A 73 -17.58 2.11 2.52
C GLU A 73 -16.61 1.25 3.35
N GLN A 74 -16.88 -0.05 3.47
CA GLN A 74 -16.05 -1.00 4.23
C GLN A 74 -14.81 -1.47 3.46
N LYS A 75 -14.50 -0.87 2.30
CA LYS A 75 -13.23 -1.14 1.60
C LYS A 75 -12.08 -0.98 2.59
N ARG A 76 -11.45 -2.11 2.95
CA ARG A 76 -10.31 -2.15 3.87
C ARG A 76 -9.26 -1.18 3.34
N LYS A 77 -9.03 -0.09 4.08
CA LYS A 77 -7.95 0.84 3.75
C LYS A 77 -6.66 0.01 3.69
N PRO A 78 -5.82 0.15 2.66
CA PRO A 78 -4.54 -0.54 2.64
C PRO A 78 -3.81 -0.18 3.94
N ARG A 79 -3.32 -1.21 4.64
CA ARG A 79 -2.52 -0.99 5.85
C ARG A 79 -1.36 -0.08 5.45
N ARG A 80 -1.42 1.18 5.92
CA ARG A 80 -0.35 2.15 5.74
C ARG A 80 0.78 1.68 6.67
N PHE A 81 1.79 1.03 6.10
CA PHE A 81 3.06 0.78 6.77
C PHE A 81 3.74 2.11 7.06
#